data_AF-A0A9X6WF75-F1
#
_entry.id   AF-A0A9X6WF75-F1
#
_cell.length_a   1.000
_cell.length_b   1.000
_cell.length_c   1.000
_cell.angle_alpha   90.00
_cell.angle_beta   90.00
_cell.angle_gamma   90.00
#
_symmetry.space_group_name_H-M   'P 1'
#
loop_
_entity.id
_entity.type
_entity.pdbx_description
1 polymer ?
#
loop_
_entity_poly.entity_id
_entity_poly.type
_entity_poly.pdbx_seq_one_letter_code
_entity_poly.pdbx_strand_id
1 'polypeptide(L)'
;MYHLIVLILCIGMTIINYCYPIVSDNANPIFSDNVRISIIIVGIIAYLRYMYEKNVQKANLLLERAKDLENKEKAEATVGVGTCICVFQEGYQMIPGFYDFLIKFEDDSELILSSSKAEVTNKIITAKGKMLFYYVDRFIVDVEEIPTEISSEDK
;
A
#
# COMPACT_ATOMS: atom_id res chain seq x y z
N MET A 1 15.53 -9.65 0.97
CA MET A 1 16.97 -9.31 1.18
C MET A 1 17.93 -10.40 0.71
N TYR A 2 17.68 -11.68 0.97
CA TYR A 2 18.54 -12.78 0.52
C TYR A 2 18.75 -12.83 -1.00
N HIS A 3 17.73 -12.53 -1.81
CA HIS A 3 17.85 -12.52 -3.26
C HIS A 3 18.79 -11.42 -3.81
N LEU A 4 18.95 -10.30 -3.08
CA LEU A 4 19.93 -9.27 -3.41
C LEU A 4 21.36 -9.79 -3.21
N ILE A 5 21.59 -10.53 -2.13
CA ILE A 5 22.90 -11.15 -1.83
C ILE A 5 23.24 -12.17 -2.93
N VAL A 6 22.28 -13.02 -3.30
CA VAL A 6 22.43 -13.99 -4.40
C VAL A 6 22.76 -13.28 -5.72
N LEU A 7 22.08 -12.17 -6.04
CA LEU A 7 22.37 -11.38 -7.23
C LEU A 7 23.81 -10.81 -7.21
N ILE A 8 24.25 -10.24 -6.09
CA ILE A 8 25.61 -9.71 -5.92
C ILE A 8 26.64 -10.83 -6.11
N LEU A 9 26.39 -12.03 -5.57
CA LEU A 9 27.26 -13.19 -5.74
C LEU A 9 27.30 -13.67 -7.21
N CYS A 10 26.17 -13.70 -7.92
CA CYS A 10 26.12 -14.05 -9.34
C CYS A 10 26.92 -13.05 -10.20
N ILE A 11 26.78 -11.75 -9.93
CA ILE A 11 27.53 -10.68 -10.61
C ILE A 11 29.03 -10.82 -10.28
N GLY A 12 29.38 -10.98 -9.01
CA GLY A 12 30.76 -11.17 -8.56
C GLY A 12 31.44 -12.37 -9.21
N MET A 13 30.76 -13.53 -9.26
CA MET A 13 31.27 -14.73 -9.94
C MET A 13 31.43 -14.51 -11.44
N THR A 14 30.53 -13.77 -12.08
CA THR A 14 30.62 -13.45 -13.52
C THR A 14 31.82 -12.54 -13.80
N ILE A 15 32.03 -11.51 -12.96
CA ILE A 15 33.17 -10.59 -13.06
C ILE A 15 34.49 -11.33 -12.84
N ILE A 16 34.59 -12.13 -11.76
CA ILE A 16 35.79 -12.93 -11.46
C ILE A 16 36.11 -13.84 -12.65
N ASN A 17 35.12 -14.51 -13.22
CA ASN A 17 35.32 -15.40 -14.34
C ASN A 17 35.80 -14.68 -15.62
N TYR A 18 35.35 -13.44 -15.84
CA TYR A 18 35.75 -12.63 -16.99
C TYR A 18 37.12 -11.96 -16.80
N CYS A 19 37.45 -11.54 -15.58
CA CYS A 19 38.71 -10.89 -15.24
C CYS A 19 39.85 -11.88 -14.99
N TYR A 20 39.56 -13.13 -14.62
CA TYR A 20 40.59 -14.12 -14.31
C TYR A 20 41.61 -14.35 -15.44
N PRO A 21 41.19 -14.48 -16.72
CA PRO A 21 42.15 -14.61 -17.82
C PRO A 21 43.07 -13.40 -18.01
N ILE A 22 42.60 -12.21 -17.64
CA ILE A 22 43.33 -10.95 -17.75
C ILE A 22 44.40 -10.83 -16.65
N VAL A 23 44.11 -11.36 -15.46
CA VAL A 23 44.96 -11.19 -14.27
C VAL A 23 45.92 -12.37 -14.06
N SER A 24 45.60 -13.56 -14.56
CA SER A 24 46.36 -14.80 -14.26
C SER A 24 47.24 -15.33 -15.40
N ASP A 25 47.41 -14.59 -16.51
CA ASP A 25 48.07 -15.04 -17.75
C ASP A 25 47.53 -16.38 -18.29
N ASN A 26 46.32 -16.77 -17.86
CA ASN A 26 45.70 -18.04 -18.17
C ASN A 26 44.62 -17.80 -19.23
N ALA A 27 44.77 -18.37 -20.44
CA ALA A 27 43.90 -18.04 -21.57
C ALA A 27 42.44 -18.50 -21.42
N ASN A 28 42.15 -19.36 -20.44
CA ASN A 28 40.84 -19.96 -20.26
C ASN A 28 40.09 -19.38 -19.04
N PRO A 29 38.78 -19.07 -19.19
CA PRO A 29 37.94 -18.70 -18.05
C PRO A 29 37.84 -19.84 -17.04
N ILE A 30 37.64 -19.50 -15.76
CA ILE A 30 37.50 -20.46 -14.64
C ILE A 30 36.31 -21.39 -14.85
N PHE A 31 35.20 -20.84 -15.33
CA PHE A 31 33.93 -21.55 -15.54
C PHE A 31 33.65 -21.76 -17.02
N SER A 32 33.14 -22.95 -17.34
CA SER A 32 32.64 -23.29 -18.68
C SER A 32 31.41 -22.47 -19.07
N ASP A 33 31.10 -22.42 -20.38
CA ASP A 33 29.95 -21.69 -20.90
C ASP A 33 28.62 -22.08 -20.24
N ASN A 34 28.41 -23.37 -20.03
CA ASN A 34 27.17 -23.84 -19.39
C ASN A 34 27.04 -23.34 -17.95
N VAL A 35 28.17 -23.26 -17.21
CA VAL A 35 28.17 -22.74 -15.84
C VAL A 35 27.96 -21.22 -15.85
N ARG A 36 28.58 -20.48 -16.79
CA ARG A 36 28.33 -19.04 -16.99
C ARG A 36 26.87 -18.74 -17.25
N ILE A 37 26.27 -19.43 -18.22
CA ILE A 37 24.86 -19.27 -18.60
C ILE A 37 23.95 -19.57 -17.39
N SER A 38 24.25 -20.62 -16.63
CA SER A 38 23.50 -20.96 -15.42
C SER A 38 23.57 -19.87 -14.36
N ILE A 39 24.76 -19.29 -14.12
CA ILE A 39 24.94 -18.17 -13.18
C ILE A 39 24.13 -16.95 -13.62
N ILE A 40 24.11 -16.65 -14.92
CA ILE A 40 23.33 -15.53 -15.49
C ILE A 40 21.82 -15.76 -15.27
N ILE A 41 21.31 -16.96 -15.56
CA ILE A 41 19.90 -17.30 -15.36
C ILE A 41 19.50 -17.16 -13.89
N VAL A 42 20.30 -17.72 -12.98
CA VAL A 42 20.06 -17.59 -11.53
C VAL A 42 20.11 -16.12 -11.10
N GLY A 43 21.03 -15.33 -11.65
CA GLY A 43 21.11 -13.89 -11.42
C GLY A 43 19.83 -13.15 -11.84
N ILE A 44 19.29 -13.46 -13.03
CA ILE A 44 18.03 -12.88 -13.51
C ILE A 44 16.86 -13.23 -12.59
N ILE A 45 16.74 -14.50 -12.19
CA ILE A 45 15.68 -14.95 -11.28
C ILE A 45 15.80 -14.25 -9.92
N ALA A 46 17.03 -14.15 -9.38
CA ALA A 46 17.30 -13.47 -8.12
C ALA A 46 16.94 -11.98 -8.20
N TYR A 47 17.24 -11.31 -9.32
CA TYR A 47 16.85 -9.92 -9.55
C TYR A 47 15.33 -9.74 -9.59
N LEU A 48 14.61 -10.57 -10.35
CA LEU A 48 13.15 -10.52 -10.43
C LEU A 48 12.50 -10.72 -9.05
N ARG A 49 12.99 -11.70 -8.28
CA ARG A 49 12.52 -11.91 -6.90
C ARG A 49 12.84 -10.74 -5.98
N TYR A 50 14.03 -10.17 -6.08
CA TYR A 50 14.39 -8.98 -5.30
C TYR A 50 13.46 -7.79 -5.60
N MET A 51 13.17 -7.54 -6.89
CA MET A 51 12.24 -6.48 -7.29
C MET A 51 10.83 -6.71 -6.73
N TYR A 52 10.36 -7.96 -6.77
CA TYR A 52 9.08 -8.34 -6.16
C TYR A 52 9.09 -8.11 -4.65
N GLU A 53 10.10 -8.62 -3.92
CA GLU A 53 10.23 -8.43 -2.47
C GLU A 53 10.23 -6.94 -2.09
N LYS A 54 10.99 -6.13 -2.83
CA LYS A 54 11.07 -4.68 -2.60
C LYS A 54 9.71 -4.01 -2.77
N ASN A 55 8.96 -4.39 -3.80
CA ASN A 55 7.62 -3.84 -4.05
C ASN A 55 6.63 -4.26 -2.96
N VAL A 56 6.67 -5.52 -2.54
CA VAL A 56 5.84 -6.03 -1.43
C VAL A 56 6.17 -5.30 -0.12
N GLN A 57 7.45 -5.11 0.19
CA GLN A 57 7.87 -4.35 1.37
C GLN A 57 7.36 -2.91 1.34
N LYS A 58 7.46 -2.24 0.18
CA LYS A 58 6.93 -0.88 0.01
C LYS A 58 5.41 -0.84 0.22
N ALA A 59 4.67 -1.81 -0.34
CA ALA A 59 3.23 -1.90 -0.16
C ALA A 59 2.86 -2.15 1.32
N ASN A 60 3.59 -3.04 2.01
CA ASN A 60 3.38 -3.30 3.43
C ASN A 60 3.64 -2.06 4.29
N LEU A 61 4.71 -1.31 4.02
CA LEU A 61 4.99 -0.05 4.73
C LEU A 61 3.90 1.01 4.53
N LEU A 62 3.34 1.10 3.32
CA LEU A 62 2.21 1.99 3.05
C LEU A 62 0.96 1.55 3.84
N LEU A 63 0.71 0.25 3.90
CA LEU A 63 -0.43 -0.33 4.61
C LEU A 63 -0.30 -0.18 6.13
N GLU A 64 0.90 -0.40 6.68
CA GLU A 64 1.23 -0.17 8.08
C GLU A 64 0.99 1.29 8.46
N ARG A 65 1.55 2.23 7.70
CA ARG A 65 1.35 3.66 7.93
C ARG A 65 -0.12 4.08 7.82
N ALA A 66 -0.86 3.54 6.85
CA ALA A 66 -2.29 3.81 6.71
C ALA A 66 -3.07 3.32 7.94
N LYS A 67 -2.75 2.14 8.45
CA LYS A 67 -3.35 1.60 9.68
C LYS A 67 -2.96 2.39 10.92
N ASP A 68 -1.72 2.87 11.01
CA ASP A 68 -1.30 3.72 12.13
C ASP A 68 -2.11 5.01 12.16
N LEU A 69 -2.36 5.63 10.99
CA LEU A 69 -3.21 6.82 10.87
C LEU A 69 -4.67 6.51 11.21
N GLU A 70 -5.21 5.39 10.73
CA GLU A 70 -6.58 4.94 11.03
C GLU A 70 -6.79 4.66 12.53
N ASN A 71 -5.74 4.22 13.24
CA ASN A 71 -5.78 3.86 14.65
C ASN A 71 -5.37 4.99 15.60
N LYS A 72 -5.15 6.21 15.08
CA LYS A 72 -4.93 7.38 15.94
C LYS A 72 -6.11 7.64 16.86
N GLU A 73 -5.84 8.32 17.96
CA GLU A 73 -6.89 8.74 18.87
C GLU A 73 -7.81 9.75 18.20
N LYS A 74 -9.11 9.64 18.50
CA LYS A 74 -10.16 10.53 17.99
C LYS A 74 -9.90 12.01 18.30
N ALA A 75 -9.20 12.30 19.40
CA ALA A 75 -8.82 13.65 19.79
C ALA A 75 -7.79 14.30 18.84
N GLU A 76 -7.01 13.51 18.10
CA GLU A 76 -6.06 13.99 17.10
C GLU A 76 -6.69 14.13 15.70
N ALA A 77 -7.95 13.70 15.54
CA ALA A 77 -8.62 13.68 14.26
C ALA A 77 -9.21 15.04 13.89
N THR A 78 -9.14 15.35 12.60
CA THR A 78 -9.97 16.43 12.04
C THR A 78 -11.41 15.95 12.00
N VAL A 79 -12.34 16.86 12.31
CA VAL A 79 -13.77 16.56 12.38
C VAL A 79 -14.49 17.31 11.27
N GLY A 80 -15.35 16.61 10.53
CA GLY A 80 -16.22 17.23 9.52
C GLY A 80 -17.59 16.56 9.48
N VAL A 81 -18.63 17.38 9.32
CA VAL A 81 -19.99 16.88 9.06
C VAL A 81 -20.17 16.75 7.56
N GLY A 82 -20.60 15.57 7.10
CA GLY A 82 -20.76 15.32 5.67
C GLY A 82 -21.71 14.18 5.36
N THR A 83 -21.84 13.90 4.07
CA THR A 83 -22.61 12.77 3.54
C THR A 83 -21.74 12.00 2.56
N CYS A 84 -21.77 10.67 2.68
CA CYS A 84 -21.13 9.81 1.69
C CYS A 84 -21.97 9.82 0.40
N ILE A 85 -21.37 10.30 -0.69
CA ILE A 85 -22.03 10.40 -2.00
C ILE A 85 -21.64 9.27 -2.94
N CYS A 86 -20.48 8.64 -2.74
CA CYS A 86 -20.03 7.50 -3.53
C CYS A 86 -19.16 6.55 -2.71
N VAL A 87 -19.33 5.24 -2.93
CA VAL A 87 -18.48 4.18 -2.39
C VAL A 87 -17.72 3.56 -3.55
N PHE A 88 -16.39 3.65 -3.53
CA PHE A 88 -15.55 3.01 -4.54
C PHE A 88 -15.36 1.53 -4.17
N GLN A 89 -15.84 0.63 -5.03
CA GLN A 89 -15.74 -0.81 -4.83
C GLN A 89 -14.38 -1.38 -5.25
N GLU A 90 -14.13 -2.64 -4.86
CA GLU A 90 -12.92 -3.41 -5.14
C GLU A 90 -12.45 -3.24 -6.60
N GLY A 91 -11.22 -2.74 -6.78
CA GLY A 91 -10.63 -2.46 -8.09
C GLY A 91 -10.18 -1.00 -8.29
N TYR A 92 -10.77 -0.05 -7.54
CA TYR A 92 -10.42 1.37 -7.57
C TYR A 92 -9.86 1.89 -6.24
N GLN A 93 -9.40 0.99 -5.37
CA GLN A 93 -8.90 1.34 -4.04
C GLN A 93 -7.56 2.07 -4.13
N MET A 94 -7.42 3.18 -3.41
CA MET A 94 -6.17 3.90 -3.23
C MET A 94 -5.13 3.03 -2.50
N ILE A 95 -5.57 2.23 -1.52
CA ILE A 95 -4.73 1.30 -0.77
C ILE A 95 -5.43 -0.05 -0.73
N PRO A 96 -4.76 -1.15 -1.13
CA PRO A 96 -5.33 -2.49 -1.07
C PRO A 96 -5.84 -2.83 0.35
N GLY A 97 -7.10 -3.27 0.42
CA GLY A 97 -7.75 -3.64 1.69
C GLY A 97 -8.43 -2.47 2.42
N PHE A 98 -8.46 -1.28 1.83
CA PHE A 98 -9.25 -0.14 2.30
C PHE A 98 -10.43 0.10 1.35
N TYR A 99 -11.55 0.54 1.89
CA TYR A 99 -12.66 1.10 1.13
C TYR A 99 -12.49 2.61 1.05
N ASP A 100 -12.71 3.17 -0.15
CA ASP A 100 -12.68 4.62 -0.37
C ASP A 100 -14.09 5.16 -0.50
N PHE A 101 -14.32 6.30 0.15
CA PHE A 101 -15.60 6.98 0.21
C PHE A 101 -15.42 8.41 -0.26
N LEU A 102 -16.19 8.84 -1.25
CA LEU A 102 -16.30 10.26 -1.58
C LEU A 102 -17.28 10.90 -0.61
N ILE A 103 -16.78 11.78 0.25
CA ILE A 103 -17.56 12.51 1.23
C ILE A 103 -17.72 13.95 0.76
N LYS A 104 -18.98 14.42 0.73
CA LYS A 104 -19.28 15.85 0.57
C LYS A 104 -19.55 16.44 1.95
N PHE A 105 -18.73 17.40 2.36
CA PHE A 105 -18.87 18.11 3.63
C PHE A 105 -19.82 19.31 3.52
N GLU A 106 -20.24 19.85 4.67
CA GLU A 106 -21.15 21.01 4.73
C GLU A 106 -20.54 22.32 4.22
N ASP A 107 -19.21 22.42 4.19
CA ASP A 107 -18.48 23.56 3.60
C ASP A 107 -18.38 23.47 2.07
N ASP A 108 -19.17 22.60 1.45
CA ASP A 108 -19.14 22.23 0.03
C ASP A 108 -17.82 21.61 -0.45
N SER A 109 -16.89 21.28 0.46
CA SER A 109 -15.68 20.54 0.09
C SER A 109 -15.99 19.06 -0.16
N GLU A 110 -15.26 18.49 -1.12
CA GLU A 110 -15.33 17.07 -1.45
C GLU A 110 -13.97 16.42 -1.17
N LEU A 111 -13.99 15.33 -0.40
CA LEU A 111 -12.78 14.60 -0.04
C LEU A 111 -13.01 13.11 -0.14
N ILE A 112 -12.00 12.42 -0.69
CA ILE A 112 -11.93 10.96 -0.64
C ILE A 112 -11.32 10.59 0.71
N LEU A 113 -12.07 9.84 1.50
CA LEU A 113 -11.64 9.28 2.77
C LEU A 113 -11.61 7.75 2.70
N SER A 114 -10.64 7.14 3.36
CA SER A 114 -10.39 5.69 3.28
C SER A 114 -10.50 5.02 4.66
N SER A 115 -11.07 3.82 4.71
CA SER A 115 -11.09 2.99 5.94
C SER A 115 -10.96 1.50 5.63
N SER A 116 -10.22 0.78 6.48
CA SER A 116 -10.13 -0.68 6.51
C SER A 116 -10.99 -1.30 7.63
N LYS A 117 -11.46 -0.49 8.59
CA LYS A 117 -12.30 -0.94 9.70
C LYS A 117 -13.70 -1.31 9.23
N ALA A 118 -14.04 -2.60 9.37
CA ALA A 118 -15.36 -3.11 8.98
C ALA A 118 -16.52 -2.38 9.67
N GLU A 119 -16.37 -2.00 10.94
CA GLU A 119 -17.40 -1.23 11.68
C GLU A 119 -17.67 0.13 11.03
N VAL A 120 -16.61 0.88 10.73
CA VAL A 120 -16.69 2.21 10.11
C VAL A 120 -17.27 2.10 8.69
N THR A 121 -16.72 1.19 7.88
CA THR A 121 -17.19 0.93 6.52
C THR A 121 -18.67 0.56 6.49
N ASN A 122 -19.11 -0.33 7.39
CA ASN A 122 -20.52 -0.71 7.46
C ASN A 122 -21.40 0.47 7.86
N LYS A 123 -21.03 1.24 8.89
CA LYS A 123 -21.78 2.44 9.31
C LYS A 123 -21.96 3.42 8.15
N ILE A 124 -20.90 3.71 7.39
CA ILE A 124 -20.96 4.64 6.25
C ILE A 124 -21.88 4.10 5.15
N ILE A 125 -21.77 2.81 4.81
CA ILE A 125 -22.58 2.19 3.74
C ILE A 125 -24.06 2.13 4.14
N THR A 126 -24.38 1.91 5.42
CA THR A 126 -25.76 1.79 5.90
C THR A 126 -26.42 3.13 6.21
N ALA A 127 -25.63 4.17 6.52
CA ALA A 127 -26.15 5.47 6.88
C ALA A 127 -26.87 6.14 5.69
N LYS A 128 -28.08 6.65 5.96
CA LYS A 128 -28.91 7.35 4.95
C LYS A 128 -28.84 8.87 5.05
N GLY A 129 -27.99 9.40 5.93
CA GLY A 129 -28.01 10.81 6.32
C GLY A 129 -26.63 11.39 6.58
N LYS A 130 -26.61 12.56 7.22
CA LYS A 130 -25.38 13.22 7.62
C LYS A 130 -24.70 12.44 8.74
N MET A 131 -23.39 12.34 8.64
CA MET A 131 -22.53 11.73 9.65
C MET A 131 -21.42 12.70 10.02
N LEU A 132 -20.91 12.51 11.23
CA LEU A 132 -19.70 13.15 11.72
C LEU A 132 -18.51 12.24 11.41
N PHE A 133 -17.59 12.72 10.58
CA PHE A 133 -16.39 12.01 10.18
C PHE A 133 -15.20 12.50 10.98
N TYR A 134 -14.50 11.58 11.64
CA TYR A 134 -13.23 11.82 12.31
C TYR A 134 -12.12 11.22 11.45
N TYR A 135 -11.21 12.04 10.92
CA TYR A 135 -10.18 11.57 9.99
C TYR A 135 -8.82 12.24 10.20
N VAL A 136 -7.74 11.53 9.81
CA VAL A 136 -6.36 12.02 9.80
C VAL A 136 -5.72 11.70 8.46
N ASP A 137 -5.14 12.68 7.76
CA ASP A 137 -4.45 12.49 6.48
C ASP A 137 -5.26 11.64 5.47
N ARG A 138 -6.58 11.83 5.45
CA ARG A 138 -7.59 11.12 4.64
C ARG A 138 -7.98 9.70 5.10
N PHE A 139 -7.49 9.23 6.23
CA PHE A 139 -7.93 7.97 6.84
C PHE A 139 -8.98 8.21 7.91
N ILE A 140 -10.09 7.48 7.84
CA ILE A 140 -11.20 7.60 8.78
C ILE A 140 -10.85 6.88 10.07
N VAL A 141 -10.73 7.63 11.16
CA VAL A 141 -10.50 7.10 12.50
C VAL A 141 -11.80 6.51 13.06
N ASP A 142 -12.90 7.25 12.94
CA ASP A 142 -14.22 6.91 13.46
C ASP A 142 -15.33 7.67 12.73
N VAL A 143 -16.57 7.19 12.84
CA VAL A 143 -17.76 7.86 12.32
C VAL A 143 -18.92 7.77 13.31
N GLU A 144 -19.66 8.87 13.43
CA GLU A 144 -20.87 8.94 14.24
C GLU A 144 -22.06 9.36 13.39
N GLU A 145 -23.19 8.69 13.57
CA GLU A 145 -24.44 9.13 12.97
C GLU A 145 -24.96 10.34 13.73
N ILE A 146 -25.35 11.39 13.01
CA ILE A 146 -26.07 12.50 13.61
C ILE A 146 -27.54 12.07 13.67
N PRO A 147 -28.15 11.96 14.85
CA PRO A 147 -29.56 11.62 14.95
C PRO A 147 -30.36 12.63 14.14
N THR A 148 -31.02 12.18 13.08
CA THR A 148 -32.03 13.00 12.42
C THR A 148 -33.13 13.23 13.45
N GLU A 149 -33.22 14.42 14.02
CA GLU A 149 -34.42 14.81 14.76
C GLU A 149 -35.61 14.61 13.83
N ILE A 150 -36.53 13.73 14.23
CA ILE A 150 -37.84 13.63 13.61
C ILE A 150 -38.48 14.99 13.85
N SER A 151 -38.60 15.83 12.80
CA SER A 151 -39.43 17.02 12.89
C SER A 151 -40.89 16.55 13.03
N SER A 152 -41.32 16.36 14.27
CA SER A 152 -42.73 16.39 14.62
C SER A 152 -43.22 17.83 14.47
N GLU A 153 -43.55 18.23 13.24
CA GLU A 153 -44.64 19.18 13.06
C GLU A 153 -45.91 18.37 12.83
N ASP A 154 -46.58 18.11 13.95
CA ASP A 154 -48.03 17.95 13.96
C ASP A 154 -48.66 19.08 13.15
N LYS A 155 -49.45 18.71 12.13
CA LYS A 155 -50.74 19.33 11.79
C LYS A 155 -51.56 18.44 10.87
#